data_AF-A0A917J5B0-F1
#
_entry.id   AF-A0A917J5B0-F1
#
_cell.length_a   1.000
_cell.length_b   1.000
_cell.length_c   1.000
_cell.angle_alpha   90.00
_cell.angle_beta   90.00
_cell.angle_gamma   90.00
#
_symmetry.space_group_name_H-M   'P 1'
#
loop_
_entity.id
_entity.type
_entity.pdbx_description
1 polymer ?
#
loop_
_entity_poly.entity_id
_entity_poly.type
_entity_poly.pdbx_seq_one_letter_code
_entity_poly.pdbx_strand_id
1 'polypeptide(L)'
;MEEQPKLPDLSEAERNALEELMPDEMSEIITSGIKRRHFLKLFAVTGTSVLAAHLLGIEQLMARSMPIEQQAPMLIENGINLSFKVNGSTQRLTVDSRMTLLDTLRERLNLTGSKKGCDHGQCGACTVIVDDQRVLSCLTLAATCEDKKVTTIEGLATGNELHPMQASFIKHDGFQCGYCTPGQICSAVALMDEANNGDASYVTANVRKKSKSIKLSDEEIRERMSGNICRCGAYPNIVDAIREVHGDKAVAQVWQFADGTI
;
A
#
# COMPACT_ATOMS: atom_id res chain seq x y z
N MET A 1 -56.59 -23.53 60.95
CA MET A 1 -55.80 -23.65 62.18
C MET A 1 -54.53 -24.37 61.78
N GLU A 2 -53.50 -23.56 61.64
CA GLU A 2 -52.13 -23.73 61.13
C GLU A 2 -51.84 -24.94 60.22
N GLU A 3 -51.94 -24.67 58.91
CA GLU A 3 -51.54 -25.53 57.82
C GLU A 3 -50.05 -25.84 57.91
N GLN A 4 -49.72 -27.10 58.19
CA GLN A 4 -48.41 -27.64 57.89
C GLN A 4 -48.16 -27.49 56.38
N PRO A 5 -47.01 -26.97 55.95
CA PRO A 5 -46.73 -26.77 54.54
C PRO A 5 -46.80 -28.14 53.86
N LYS A 6 -47.79 -28.32 52.98
CA LYS A 6 -47.84 -29.48 52.09
C LYS A 6 -46.58 -29.42 51.25
N LEU A 7 -45.65 -30.34 51.52
CA LEU A 7 -44.56 -30.59 50.59
C LEU A 7 -45.15 -30.84 49.20
N PRO A 8 -44.48 -30.41 48.13
CA PRO A 8 -44.91 -30.70 46.77
C PRO A 8 -45.11 -32.22 46.62
N ASP A 9 -46.02 -32.64 45.74
CA ASP A 9 -46.24 -34.05 45.42
C ASP A 9 -45.05 -34.53 44.57
N LEU A 10 -43.93 -34.75 45.27
CA LEU A 10 -42.64 -35.11 44.72
C LEU A 10 -42.66 -36.60 44.41
N SER A 11 -42.24 -36.95 43.21
CA SER A 11 -41.96 -38.32 42.83
C SER A 11 -40.90 -38.92 43.76
N GLU A 12 -40.88 -40.24 43.86
CA GLU A 12 -39.92 -40.98 44.69
C GLU A 12 -38.44 -40.65 44.32
N ALA A 13 -38.21 -40.28 43.05
CA ALA A 13 -36.92 -39.81 42.55
C ALA A 13 -36.51 -38.44 43.11
N GLU A 14 -37.47 -37.53 43.34
CA GLU A 14 -37.20 -36.18 43.85
C GLU A 14 -36.98 -36.17 45.37
N ARG A 15 -37.64 -37.08 46.11
CA ARG A 15 -37.37 -37.26 47.55
C ARG A 15 -35.97 -37.81 47.82
N ASN A 16 -35.53 -38.82 47.05
CA ASN A 16 -34.18 -39.35 47.17
C ASN A 16 -33.11 -38.29 46.84
N ALA A 17 -33.37 -37.41 45.87
CA ALA A 17 -32.46 -36.31 45.53
C ALA A 17 -32.35 -35.25 46.65
N LEU A 18 -33.43 -35.02 47.40
CA LEU A 18 -33.49 -34.04 48.49
C LEU A 18 -32.85 -34.55 49.79
N GLU A 19 -33.01 -35.84 50.12
CA GLU A 19 -32.31 -36.47 51.25
C GLU A 19 -30.80 -36.62 50.99
N GLU A 20 -30.36 -36.76 49.73
CA GLU A 20 -28.95 -36.69 49.35
C GLU A 20 -28.35 -35.29 49.55
N LEU A 21 -29.17 -34.25 49.46
CA LEU A 21 -28.67 -32.88 49.41
C LEU A 21 -28.29 -32.33 50.77
N MET A 22 -28.93 -32.73 51.89
CA MET A 22 -28.56 -32.25 53.23
C MET A 22 -28.93 -33.19 54.39
N PRO A 23 -27.99 -34.03 54.88
CA PRO A 23 -27.89 -34.36 56.29
C PRO A 23 -26.69 -33.63 56.93
N ASP A 24 -27.04 -32.73 57.84
CA ASP A 24 -26.31 -32.33 59.04
C ASP A 24 -25.19 -31.27 59.00
N GLU A 25 -25.57 -30.13 59.58
CA GLU A 25 -24.79 -28.99 60.04
C GLU A 25 -23.66 -29.39 61.01
N MET A 26 -22.41 -29.31 60.52
CA MET A 26 -21.16 -28.93 61.24
C MET A 26 -19.94 -29.06 60.30
N SER A 27 -20.06 -29.87 59.25
CA SER A 27 -19.00 -30.32 58.33
C SER A 27 -18.65 -29.32 57.20
N GLU A 28 -19.45 -28.26 57.03
CA GLU A 28 -19.23 -27.17 56.06
C GLU A 28 -18.11 -26.18 56.45
N ILE A 29 -17.75 -26.13 57.74
CA ILE A 29 -16.86 -25.08 58.28
C ILE A 29 -15.36 -25.38 58.04
N ILE A 30 -14.94 -26.65 57.93
CA ILE A 30 -13.52 -27.03 57.65
C ILE A 30 -13.25 -27.11 56.14
N THR A 31 -14.27 -27.39 55.35
CA THR A 31 -14.14 -27.79 53.94
C THR A 31 -14.24 -26.61 52.95
N SER A 32 -14.75 -25.46 53.39
CA SER A 32 -14.96 -24.27 52.55
C SER A 32 -13.68 -23.74 51.88
N GLY A 33 -12.52 -23.84 52.54
CA GLY A 33 -11.22 -23.45 51.97
C GLY A 33 -10.71 -24.38 50.86
N ILE A 34 -10.98 -25.69 50.97
CA ILE A 34 -10.58 -26.71 49.97
C ILE A 34 -11.57 -26.72 48.80
N LYS A 35 -12.88 -26.58 49.08
CA LYS A 35 -13.95 -26.51 48.08
C LYS A 35 -13.81 -25.28 47.17
N ARG A 36 -13.38 -24.11 47.68
CA ARG A 36 -13.14 -22.93 46.84
C ARG A 36 -11.96 -23.11 45.87
N ARG A 37 -10.85 -23.73 46.30
CA ARG A 37 -9.70 -24.03 45.42
C ARG A 37 -10.03 -25.13 44.40
N HIS A 38 -10.80 -26.14 44.78
CA HIS A 38 -11.27 -27.17 43.86
C HIS A 38 -12.31 -26.63 42.88
N PHE A 39 -13.24 -25.80 43.33
CA PHE A 39 -14.21 -25.09 42.50
C PHE A 39 -13.51 -24.17 41.51
N LEU A 40 -12.53 -23.36 41.93
CA LEU A 40 -11.74 -22.51 41.03
C LEU A 40 -10.91 -23.32 40.03
N LYS A 41 -10.35 -24.48 40.43
CA LYS A 41 -9.67 -25.39 39.50
C LYS A 41 -10.65 -26.02 38.50
N LEU A 42 -11.82 -26.44 38.96
CA LEU A 42 -12.85 -27.04 38.11
C LEU A 42 -13.39 -26.01 37.12
N PHE A 43 -13.70 -24.79 37.57
CA PHE A 43 -14.15 -23.68 36.72
C PHE A 43 -13.08 -23.23 35.72
N ALA A 44 -11.81 -23.20 36.13
CA ALA A 44 -10.71 -22.93 35.22
C ALA A 44 -10.63 -24.01 34.14
N VAL A 45 -10.64 -25.29 34.52
CA VAL A 45 -10.55 -26.43 33.59
C VAL A 45 -11.76 -26.48 32.66
N THR A 46 -13.00 -26.46 33.18
CA THR A 46 -14.21 -26.54 32.33
C THR A 46 -14.41 -25.28 31.50
N GLY A 47 -14.08 -24.10 32.02
CA GLY A 47 -14.11 -22.84 31.28
C GLY A 47 -13.15 -22.82 30.09
N THR A 48 -11.90 -23.28 30.27
CA THR A 48 -10.96 -23.45 29.14
C THR A 48 -11.42 -24.51 28.15
N SER A 49 -12.03 -25.61 28.61
CA SER A 49 -12.47 -26.69 27.70
C SER A 49 -13.64 -26.27 26.80
N VAL A 50 -14.63 -25.56 27.35
CA VAL A 50 -15.77 -25.05 26.58
C VAL A 50 -15.34 -23.94 25.62
N LEU A 51 -14.45 -23.05 26.06
CA LEU A 51 -13.88 -22.02 25.19
C LEU A 51 -12.99 -22.61 24.10
N ALA A 52 -12.18 -23.64 24.41
CA ALA A 52 -11.35 -24.34 23.43
C ALA A 52 -12.20 -25.09 22.39
N ALA A 53 -13.29 -25.76 22.81
CA ALA A 53 -14.21 -26.41 21.89
C ALA A 53 -14.93 -25.39 20.97
N HIS A 54 -15.32 -24.23 21.52
CA HIS A 54 -15.88 -23.14 20.72
C HIS A 54 -14.85 -22.52 19.77
N LEU A 55 -13.61 -22.28 20.22
CA LEU A 55 -12.52 -21.76 19.39
C LEU A 55 -12.13 -22.74 18.28
N LEU A 56 -12.09 -24.05 18.55
CA LEU A 56 -11.83 -25.08 17.54
C LEU A 56 -12.96 -25.16 16.52
N GLY A 57 -14.23 -25.04 16.95
CA GLY A 57 -15.37 -24.98 16.04
C GLY A 57 -15.40 -23.72 15.18
N ILE A 58 -15.01 -22.57 15.74
CA ILE A 58 -14.86 -21.30 15.02
C ILE A 58 -13.69 -21.37 14.06
N GLU A 59 -12.54 -21.94 14.45
CA GLU A 59 -11.42 -22.17 13.54
C GLU A 59 -11.81 -23.10 12.40
N GLN A 60 -12.56 -24.19 12.63
CA GLN A 60 -13.04 -25.04 11.53
C GLN A 60 -14.03 -24.32 10.59
N LEU A 61 -14.86 -23.43 11.13
CA LEU A 61 -15.77 -22.60 10.34
C LEU A 61 -15.03 -21.51 9.55
N MET A 62 -13.98 -20.91 10.12
CA MET A 62 -13.17 -19.88 9.48
C MET A 62 -12.08 -20.46 8.55
N ALA A 63 -11.56 -21.65 8.85
CA ALA A 63 -10.63 -22.41 8.03
C ALA A 63 -11.33 -23.25 6.95
N ARG A 64 -12.67 -23.27 6.95
CA ARG A 64 -13.43 -23.77 5.81
C ARG A 64 -13.20 -22.79 4.67
N SER A 65 -12.19 -23.10 3.86
CA SER A 65 -11.98 -22.50 2.55
C SER A 65 -13.30 -22.59 1.81
N MET A 66 -13.99 -21.46 1.68
CA MET A 66 -15.01 -21.35 0.66
C MET A 66 -14.32 -21.70 -0.65
N PRO A 67 -14.91 -22.54 -1.52
CA PRO A 67 -14.44 -22.61 -2.88
C PRO A 67 -14.45 -21.17 -3.37
N ILE A 68 -13.26 -20.63 -3.63
CA ILE A 68 -13.18 -19.46 -4.49
C ILE A 68 -13.71 -20.01 -5.80
N GLU A 69 -14.99 -19.78 -6.04
CA GLU A 69 -15.58 -20.00 -7.34
C GLU A 69 -14.69 -19.17 -8.25
N GLN A 70 -13.86 -19.86 -9.04
CA GLN A 70 -13.02 -19.21 -10.03
C GLN A 70 -14.02 -18.49 -10.90
N GLN A 71 -14.14 -17.18 -10.66
CA GLN A 71 -14.91 -16.31 -11.53
C GLN A 71 -14.41 -16.65 -12.92
N ALA A 72 -15.34 -17.09 -13.78
CA ALA A 72 -15.06 -17.27 -15.18
C ALA A 72 -14.22 -16.07 -15.62
N PRO A 73 -13.09 -16.28 -16.34
CA PRO A 73 -12.15 -15.21 -16.65
C PRO A 73 -12.97 -14.03 -17.11
N MET A 74 -12.91 -12.91 -16.36
CA MET A 74 -13.76 -11.74 -16.62
C MET A 74 -13.83 -11.56 -18.12
N LEU A 75 -14.98 -11.88 -18.71
CA LEU A 75 -15.19 -11.66 -20.14
C LEU A 75 -15.05 -10.16 -20.28
N ILE A 76 -13.94 -9.74 -20.90
CA ILE A 76 -13.68 -8.33 -21.15
C ILE A 76 -14.74 -7.90 -22.14
N GLU A 77 -15.84 -7.35 -21.63
CA GLU A 77 -17.06 -7.07 -22.38
C GLU A 77 -16.75 -6.13 -23.55
N ASN A 78 -15.86 -5.16 -23.32
CA ASN A 78 -15.36 -4.22 -24.32
C ASN A 78 -13.86 -4.39 -24.58
N GLY A 79 -13.45 -5.63 -24.93
CA GLY A 79 -12.06 -5.98 -25.16
C GLY A 79 -11.48 -5.33 -26.42
N ILE A 80 -10.34 -4.66 -26.27
CA ILE A 80 -9.50 -4.18 -27.38
C ILE A 80 -8.13 -4.84 -27.30
N ASN A 81 -7.58 -5.20 -28.45
CA ASN A 81 -6.21 -5.71 -28.57
C ASN A 81 -5.26 -4.54 -28.75
N LEU A 82 -4.21 -4.48 -27.96
CA LEU A 82 -3.20 -3.42 -28.01
C LEU A 82 -1.79 -3.99 -28.11
N SER A 83 -0.91 -3.26 -28.79
CA SER A 83 0.53 -3.48 -28.84
C SER A 83 1.29 -2.18 -28.60
N PHE A 84 2.15 -2.16 -27.58
CA PHE A 84 3.03 -1.01 -27.31
C PHE A 84 4.33 -1.44 -26.64
N LYS A 85 5.34 -0.58 -26.63
CA LYS A 85 6.67 -0.90 -26.11
C LYS A 85 6.81 -0.37 -24.69
N VAL A 86 6.89 -1.26 -23.70
CA VAL A 86 7.07 -0.89 -22.29
C VAL A 86 8.48 -1.24 -21.83
N ASN A 87 9.24 -0.26 -21.35
CA ASN A 87 10.60 -0.42 -20.82
C ASN A 87 11.52 -1.21 -21.76
N GLY A 88 11.43 -0.95 -23.08
CA GLY A 88 12.23 -1.63 -24.09
C GLY A 88 11.59 -2.88 -24.71
N SER A 89 10.53 -3.43 -24.11
CA SER A 89 9.92 -4.71 -24.51
C SER A 89 8.53 -4.51 -25.12
N THR A 90 8.26 -5.15 -26.25
CA THR A 90 6.91 -5.14 -26.87
C THR A 90 5.93 -5.95 -26.03
N GLN A 91 4.85 -5.32 -25.62
CA GLN A 91 3.74 -5.92 -24.88
C GLN A 91 2.52 -6.00 -25.78
N ARG A 92 1.90 -7.18 -25.86
CA ARG A 92 0.66 -7.42 -26.59
C ARG A 92 -0.38 -7.98 -25.64
N LEU A 93 -1.52 -7.31 -25.52
CA LEU A 93 -2.54 -7.70 -24.55
C LEU A 93 -3.94 -7.25 -24.98
N THR A 94 -4.94 -7.97 -24.50
CA THR A 94 -6.34 -7.56 -24.56
C THR A 94 -6.72 -6.89 -23.23
N VAL A 95 -7.26 -5.68 -23.32
CA VAL A 95 -7.73 -4.88 -22.17
C VAL A 95 -9.14 -4.36 -22.40
N ASP A 96 -9.83 -3.98 -21.32
CA ASP A 96 -11.09 -3.23 -21.43
C ASP A 96 -10.81 -1.84 -22.00
N SER A 97 -11.68 -1.35 -22.90
CA SER A 97 -11.52 -0.04 -23.54
C SER A 97 -11.46 1.15 -22.57
N ARG A 98 -11.97 1.00 -21.34
CA ARG A 98 -11.95 2.03 -20.28
C ARG A 98 -10.66 1.99 -19.45
N MET A 99 -9.81 0.99 -19.66
CA MET A 99 -8.65 0.76 -18.82
C MET A 99 -7.62 1.87 -19.03
N THR A 100 -7.22 2.49 -17.91
CA THR A 100 -6.17 3.51 -17.92
C THR A 100 -4.82 2.87 -18.21
N LEU A 101 -3.86 3.65 -18.70
CA LEU A 101 -2.47 3.23 -18.83
C LEU A 101 -1.94 2.82 -17.45
N LEU A 102 -2.31 3.53 -16.39
CA LEU A 102 -1.91 3.21 -15.02
C LEU A 102 -2.34 1.79 -14.62
N ASP A 103 -3.62 1.48 -14.77
CA ASP A 103 -4.16 0.17 -14.39
C ASP A 103 -3.62 -0.92 -15.30
N THR A 104 -3.40 -0.62 -16.59
CA THR A 104 -2.80 -1.57 -17.52
C THR A 104 -1.38 -1.93 -17.10
N LEU A 105 -0.54 -0.94 -16.78
CA LEU A 105 0.82 -1.17 -16.29
C LEU A 105 0.83 -1.98 -15.00
N ARG A 106 0.00 -1.60 -14.03
CA ARG A 106 0.01 -2.21 -12.70
C ARG A 106 -0.64 -3.58 -12.65
N GLU A 107 -1.84 -3.70 -13.20
CA GLU A 107 -2.73 -4.84 -12.95
C GLU A 107 -2.71 -5.87 -14.10
N ARG A 108 -2.23 -5.49 -15.30
CA ARG A 108 -2.05 -6.42 -16.43
C ARG A 108 -0.60 -6.80 -16.66
N LEU A 109 0.32 -5.85 -16.49
CA LEU A 109 1.74 -6.05 -16.71
C LEU A 109 2.55 -6.22 -15.41
N ASN A 110 1.91 -6.12 -14.24
CA ASN A 110 2.55 -6.25 -12.92
C ASN A 110 3.70 -5.25 -12.66
N LEU A 111 3.71 -4.12 -13.37
CA LEU A 111 4.63 -3.01 -13.18
C LEU A 111 4.06 -2.03 -12.15
N THR A 112 4.21 -2.39 -10.88
CA THR A 112 3.58 -1.69 -9.75
C THR A 112 4.31 -0.43 -9.29
N GLY A 113 5.43 -0.07 -9.93
CA GLY A 113 6.22 1.12 -9.63
C GLY A 113 5.41 2.40 -9.82
N SER A 114 4.62 2.50 -10.89
CA SER A 114 3.67 3.61 -11.06
C SER A 114 2.54 3.52 -10.03
N LYS A 115 2.20 4.63 -9.36
CA LYS A 115 1.30 4.61 -8.18
C LYS A 115 -0.05 5.27 -8.45
N LYS A 116 -1.12 4.68 -7.90
CA LYS A 116 -2.47 5.24 -7.88
C LYS A 116 -2.72 6.00 -6.58
N GLY A 117 -2.35 7.29 -6.56
CA GLY A 117 -2.56 8.13 -5.37
C GLY A 117 -3.92 8.84 -5.31
N CYS A 118 -4.48 9.22 -6.47
CA CYS A 118 -5.76 9.95 -6.53
C CYS A 118 -6.70 9.50 -7.65
N ASP A 119 -6.17 8.90 -8.72
CA ASP A 119 -6.92 8.49 -9.93
C ASP A 119 -7.67 9.60 -10.68
N HIS A 120 -7.37 10.87 -10.35
CA HIS A 120 -8.03 12.06 -10.91
C HIS A 120 -7.02 13.15 -11.33
N GLY A 121 -5.76 12.78 -11.56
CA GLY A 121 -4.71 13.67 -12.03
C GLY A 121 -4.23 14.74 -11.04
N GLN A 122 -4.53 14.60 -9.76
CA GLN A 122 -4.24 15.61 -8.75
C GLN A 122 -2.84 15.51 -8.12
N CYS A 123 -2.24 14.31 -8.08
CA CYS A 123 -1.02 14.08 -7.27
C CYS A 123 0.27 13.79 -8.04
N GLY A 124 0.20 13.45 -9.33
CA GLY A 124 1.38 13.07 -10.12
C GLY A 124 2.09 11.76 -9.74
N ALA A 125 1.61 11.00 -8.75
CA ALA A 125 2.25 9.73 -8.36
C ALA A 125 2.22 8.66 -9.46
N CYS A 126 1.34 8.85 -10.45
CA CYS A 126 1.17 7.98 -11.61
C CYS A 126 1.98 8.42 -12.84
N THR A 127 2.90 9.38 -12.71
CA THR A 127 3.64 9.89 -13.87
C THR A 127 4.50 8.78 -14.50
N VAL A 128 4.36 8.63 -15.82
CA VAL A 128 5.19 7.79 -16.70
C VAL A 128 5.61 8.63 -17.91
N ILE A 129 6.55 8.14 -18.71
CA ILE A 129 7.01 8.82 -19.93
C ILE A 129 6.47 8.07 -21.15
N VAL A 130 5.70 8.75 -22.01
CA VAL A 130 5.17 8.23 -23.27
C VAL A 130 5.76 9.03 -24.42
N ASP A 131 6.46 8.38 -25.33
CA ASP A 131 7.18 9.03 -26.45
C ASP A 131 7.97 10.26 -26.00
N ASP A 132 8.77 10.06 -24.95
CA ASP A 132 9.66 11.06 -24.35
C ASP A 132 8.91 12.27 -23.72
N GLN A 133 7.60 12.16 -23.47
CA GLN A 133 6.78 13.15 -22.76
C GLN A 133 6.22 12.55 -21.46
N ARG A 134 6.38 13.25 -20.34
CA ARG A 134 5.74 12.81 -19.09
C ARG A 134 4.22 13.02 -19.16
N VAL A 135 3.46 12.01 -18.73
CA VAL A 135 1.99 12.03 -18.71
C VAL A 135 1.43 11.46 -17.42
N LEU A 136 0.21 11.87 -17.06
CA LEU A 136 -0.56 11.26 -15.98
C LEU A 136 -1.22 9.98 -16.50
N SER A 137 -0.65 8.83 -16.15
CA SER A 137 -1.15 7.54 -16.66
C SER A 137 -2.58 7.20 -16.19
N CYS A 138 -3.06 7.77 -15.07
CA CYS A 138 -4.47 7.61 -14.65
C CYS A 138 -5.47 8.35 -15.53
N LEU A 139 -5.05 9.38 -16.26
CA LEU A 139 -5.89 10.14 -17.20
C LEU A 139 -5.58 9.82 -18.66
N THR A 140 -4.78 8.77 -18.90
CA THR A 140 -4.43 8.28 -20.23
C THR A 140 -5.07 6.91 -20.42
N LEU A 141 -5.86 6.70 -21.48
CA LEU A 141 -6.37 5.37 -21.79
C LEU A 141 -5.26 4.52 -22.40
N ALA A 142 -5.21 3.23 -22.06
CA ALA A 142 -4.26 2.31 -22.71
C ALA A 142 -4.48 2.27 -24.23
N ALA A 143 -5.73 2.41 -24.67
CA ALA A 143 -6.14 2.46 -26.07
C ALA A 143 -5.42 3.56 -26.89
N THR A 144 -5.01 4.67 -26.26
CA THR A 144 -4.34 5.78 -26.97
C THR A 144 -2.82 5.63 -27.00
N CYS A 145 -2.31 4.52 -26.48
CA CYS A 145 -0.89 4.20 -26.41
C CYS A 145 -0.44 3.14 -27.43
N GLU A 146 -1.33 2.73 -28.35
CA GLU A 146 -0.97 1.83 -29.44
C GLU A 146 0.28 2.32 -30.18
N ASP A 147 1.22 1.41 -30.44
CA ASP A 147 2.51 1.64 -31.09
C ASP A 147 3.46 2.62 -30.38
N LYS A 148 3.09 3.16 -29.21
CA LYS A 148 3.93 4.11 -28.46
C LYS A 148 4.98 3.43 -27.59
N LYS A 149 5.99 4.20 -27.21
CA LYS A 149 7.00 3.82 -26.21
C LYS A 149 6.57 4.35 -24.85
N VAL A 150 6.46 3.47 -23.87
CA VAL A 150 6.18 3.79 -22.46
C VAL A 150 7.39 3.43 -21.61
N THR A 151 7.89 4.38 -20.84
CA THR A 151 8.93 4.17 -19.82
C THR A 151 8.35 4.45 -18.44
N THR A 152 8.44 3.46 -17.55
CA THR A 152 8.07 3.57 -16.14
C THR A 152 9.32 3.70 -15.26
N ILE A 153 9.13 3.84 -13.94
CA ILE A 153 10.25 3.91 -12.99
C ILE A 153 11.17 2.69 -13.06
N GLU A 154 10.61 1.51 -13.33
CA GLU A 154 11.36 0.25 -13.49
C GLU A 154 12.24 0.26 -14.74
N GLY A 155 11.87 1.03 -15.76
CA GLY A 155 12.61 1.13 -17.02
C GLY A 155 13.74 2.15 -17.04
N LEU A 156 13.96 2.89 -15.94
CA LEU A 156 15.04 3.89 -15.86
C LEU A 156 16.39 3.29 -15.50
N ALA A 157 16.40 2.20 -14.71
CA ALA A 157 17.63 1.51 -14.33
C ALA A 157 18.08 0.54 -15.44
N THR A 158 19.39 0.31 -15.54
CA THR A 158 19.95 -0.70 -16.45
C THR A 158 20.53 -1.84 -15.63
N GLY A 159 19.77 -2.94 -15.50
CA GLY A 159 20.16 -4.05 -14.62
C GLY A 159 20.25 -3.58 -13.17
N ASN A 160 21.44 -3.66 -12.57
CA ASN A 160 21.70 -3.21 -11.20
C ASN A 160 22.24 -1.77 -11.13
N GLU A 161 22.38 -1.09 -12.27
CA GLU A 161 22.87 0.28 -12.32
C GLU A 161 21.70 1.26 -12.25
N LEU A 162 21.71 2.08 -11.19
CA LEU A 162 20.71 3.13 -10.98
C LEU A 162 20.87 4.23 -12.03
N HIS A 163 19.74 4.76 -12.48
CA HIS A 163 19.71 6.02 -13.23
C HIS A 163 20.35 7.15 -12.38
N PRO A 164 21.09 8.10 -12.95
CA PRO A 164 21.68 9.22 -12.20
C PRO A 164 20.67 9.97 -11.31
N MET A 165 19.45 10.15 -11.80
CA MET A 165 18.34 10.71 -11.01
C MET A 165 17.95 9.85 -9.81
N GLN A 166 17.91 8.53 -9.95
CA GLN A 166 17.63 7.63 -8.82
C GLN A 166 18.75 7.69 -7.78
N ALA A 167 20.01 7.66 -8.22
CA ALA A 167 21.16 7.77 -7.33
C ALA A 167 21.18 9.12 -6.57
N SER A 168 20.86 10.22 -7.27
CA SER A 168 20.77 11.54 -6.66
C SER A 168 19.62 11.64 -5.64
N PHE A 169 18.45 11.06 -5.92
CA PHE A 169 17.35 11.01 -4.95
C PHE A 169 17.73 10.27 -3.67
N ILE A 170 18.51 9.18 -3.76
CA ILE A 170 19.04 8.48 -2.57
C ILE A 170 20.02 9.38 -1.83
N LYS A 171 20.95 10.00 -2.56
CA LYS A 171 22.01 10.83 -2.01
C LYS A 171 21.50 12.03 -1.20
N HIS A 172 20.43 12.66 -1.68
CA HIS A 172 19.85 13.85 -1.08
C HIS A 172 18.69 13.55 -0.14
N ASP A 173 18.37 12.27 0.12
CA ASP A 173 17.16 11.90 0.87
C ASP A 173 15.90 12.54 0.27
N GLY A 174 15.80 12.47 -1.07
CA GLY A 174 14.74 13.05 -1.90
C GLY A 174 13.39 12.30 -1.80
N PHE A 175 13.19 11.52 -0.74
CA PHE A 175 11.97 10.79 -0.46
C PHE A 175 11.90 10.43 1.03
N GLN A 176 10.72 9.98 1.48
CA GLN A 176 10.56 9.37 2.81
C GLN A 176 9.75 8.08 2.67
N CYS A 177 8.41 8.17 2.65
CA CYS A 177 7.54 6.99 2.50
C CYS A 177 7.69 6.26 1.15
N GLY A 178 8.38 6.88 0.18
CA GLY A 178 8.63 6.30 -1.14
C GLY A 178 7.44 6.35 -2.12
N TYR A 179 6.23 6.71 -1.67
CA TYR A 179 5.03 6.56 -2.49
C TYR A 179 4.98 7.50 -3.70
N CYS A 180 5.37 8.77 -3.54
CA CYS A 180 5.42 9.73 -4.65
C CYS A 180 6.68 9.58 -5.51
N THR A 181 7.71 8.89 -5.02
CA THR A 181 9.06 8.86 -5.60
C THR A 181 9.10 8.39 -7.05
N PRO A 182 8.34 7.35 -7.49
CA PRO A 182 8.29 6.97 -8.90
C PRO A 182 7.86 8.10 -9.82
N GLY A 183 6.77 8.79 -9.46
CA GLY A 183 6.26 9.93 -10.23
C GLY A 183 7.23 11.11 -10.22
N GLN A 184 7.86 11.39 -9.06
CA GLN A 184 8.88 12.44 -8.93
C GLN A 184 10.08 12.18 -9.86
N ILE A 185 10.61 10.95 -9.87
CA ILE A 185 11.79 10.61 -10.67
C ILE A 185 11.44 10.62 -12.17
N CYS A 186 10.31 10.01 -12.58
CA CYS A 186 9.87 10.06 -13.98
C CYS A 186 9.68 11.50 -14.47
N SER A 187 9.05 12.35 -13.65
CA SER A 187 8.89 13.78 -13.96
C SER A 187 10.24 14.49 -14.06
N ALA A 188 11.15 14.25 -13.11
CA ALA A 188 12.46 14.87 -13.07
C ALA A 188 13.37 14.47 -14.25
N VAL A 189 13.20 13.26 -14.79
CA VAL A 189 13.91 12.83 -16.01
C VAL A 189 13.36 13.57 -17.23
N ALA A 190 12.04 13.54 -17.45
CA ALA A 190 11.42 14.23 -18.59
C ALA A 190 11.64 15.75 -18.57
N LEU A 191 11.69 16.34 -17.36
CA LEU A 191 12.04 17.74 -17.12
C LEU A 191 13.36 18.16 -17.78
N MET A 192 14.36 17.27 -17.80
CA MET A 192 15.67 17.57 -18.39
C MET A 192 15.55 17.79 -19.90
N ASP A 193 14.74 16.96 -20.57
CA ASP A 193 14.47 17.10 -21.99
C ASP A 193 13.65 18.35 -22.29
N GLU A 194 12.62 18.65 -21.49
CA GLU A 194 11.85 19.90 -21.58
C GLU A 194 12.76 21.14 -21.48
N ALA A 195 13.69 21.14 -20.52
CA ALA A 195 14.66 22.21 -20.34
C ALA A 195 15.64 22.30 -21.52
N ASN A 196 16.13 21.15 -22.01
CA ASN A 196 17.03 21.08 -23.16
C ASN A 196 16.37 21.53 -24.46
N ASN A 197 15.06 21.32 -24.61
CA ASN A 197 14.26 21.78 -25.74
C ASN A 197 13.91 23.27 -25.66
N GLY A 198 14.11 23.89 -24.50
CA GLY A 198 13.77 25.28 -24.25
C GLY A 198 12.27 25.51 -24.07
N ASP A 199 11.53 24.50 -23.62
CA ASP A 199 10.09 24.57 -23.40
C ASP A 199 9.79 25.54 -22.26
N ALA A 200 8.92 26.53 -22.48
CA ALA A 200 8.61 27.54 -21.47
C ALA A 200 7.83 26.95 -20.28
N SER A 201 8.06 27.51 -19.10
CA SER A 201 7.25 27.28 -17.89
C SER A 201 6.52 28.57 -17.48
N TYR A 202 5.73 28.51 -16.40
CA TYR A 202 5.09 29.69 -15.83
C TYR A 202 6.10 30.78 -15.40
N VAL A 203 7.29 30.38 -14.94
CA VAL A 203 8.32 31.31 -14.44
C VAL A 203 9.26 31.82 -15.54
N THR A 204 9.04 31.42 -16.79
CA THR A 204 9.80 31.93 -17.94
C THR A 204 9.47 33.40 -18.22
N ALA A 205 10.44 34.29 -18.00
CA ALA A 205 10.25 35.74 -18.05
C ALA A 205 9.76 36.30 -19.40
N ASN A 206 10.11 35.70 -20.53
CA ASN A 206 9.66 36.14 -21.86
C ASN A 206 9.41 34.96 -22.80
N VAL A 207 8.16 34.50 -22.84
CA VAL A 207 7.69 33.39 -23.69
C VAL A 207 7.79 33.67 -25.20
N ARG A 208 7.94 34.94 -25.63
CA ARG A 208 8.12 35.28 -27.05
C ARG A 208 9.56 35.03 -27.52
N LYS A 209 10.51 34.93 -26.60
CA LYS A 209 11.92 34.64 -26.91
C LYS A 209 12.16 33.14 -26.77
N LYS A 210 12.17 32.42 -27.89
CA LYS A 210 12.49 30.98 -27.88
C LYS A 210 13.96 30.78 -27.47
N SER A 211 14.18 30.20 -26.29
CA SER A 211 15.51 29.75 -25.89
C SER A 211 15.83 28.42 -26.54
N LYS A 212 17.11 28.15 -26.83
CA LYS A 212 17.54 26.82 -27.29
C LYS A 212 17.65 25.81 -26.15
N SER A 213 17.84 26.30 -24.92
CA SER A 213 17.95 25.51 -23.70
C SER A 213 17.67 26.44 -22.51
N ILE A 214 17.07 25.89 -21.45
CA ILE A 214 16.78 26.60 -20.21
C ILE A 214 17.70 26.04 -19.13
N LYS A 215 18.39 26.94 -18.43
CA LYS A 215 19.10 26.59 -17.21
C LYS A 215 18.06 26.41 -16.10
N LEU A 216 17.99 25.23 -15.51
CA LEU A 216 17.07 24.92 -14.43
C LEU A 216 17.56 25.59 -13.13
N SER A 217 17.01 26.77 -12.83
CA SER A 217 17.09 27.36 -11.50
C SER A 217 16.22 26.60 -10.51
N ASP A 218 16.42 26.78 -9.21
CA ASP A 218 15.54 26.20 -8.19
C ASP A 218 14.05 26.58 -8.41
N GLU A 219 13.79 27.79 -8.91
CA GLU A 219 12.43 28.26 -9.23
C GLU A 219 11.84 27.52 -10.44
N GLU A 220 12.61 27.32 -11.51
CA GLU A 220 12.20 26.51 -12.67
C GLU A 220 11.95 25.05 -12.27
N ILE A 221 12.80 24.46 -11.42
CA ILE A 221 12.61 23.09 -10.93
C ILE A 221 11.33 23.00 -10.11
N ARG A 222 11.11 23.89 -9.14
CA ARG A 222 9.91 23.89 -8.30
C ARG A 222 8.64 24.03 -9.12
N GLU A 223 8.62 24.98 -10.05
CA GLU A 223 7.46 25.23 -10.92
C GLU A 223 7.13 23.98 -11.74
N ARG A 224 8.12 23.42 -12.43
CA ARG A 224 7.89 22.28 -13.33
C ARG A 224 7.64 20.96 -12.61
N MET A 225 8.01 20.85 -11.34
CA MET A 225 7.74 19.70 -10.48
C MET A 225 6.46 19.85 -9.65
N SER A 226 5.77 21.01 -9.72
CA SER A 226 4.58 21.31 -8.93
C SER A 226 3.42 20.32 -9.13
N GLY A 227 3.37 19.62 -10.27
CA GLY A 227 2.42 18.56 -10.57
C GLY A 227 2.64 17.24 -9.80
N ASN A 228 3.72 17.10 -9.04
CA ASN A 228 4.04 15.90 -8.25
C ASN A 228 4.00 16.21 -6.75
N ILE A 229 2.91 15.81 -6.09
CA ILE A 229 2.67 16.10 -4.68
C ILE A 229 3.41 15.10 -3.78
N CYS A 230 4.14 15.62 -2.79
CA CYS A 230 4.79 14.89 -1.70
C CYS A 230 4.21 15.31 -0.34
N ARG A 231 3.42 14.45 0.30
CA ARG A 231 2.84 14.75 1.62
C ARG A 231 3.85 14.70 2.76
N CYS A 232 4.93 13.92 2.61
CA CYS A 232 6.05 13.89 3.54
C CYS A 232 6.84 15.21 3.55
N GLY A 233 6.69 16.06 2.52
CA GLY A 233 7.35 17.36 2.45
C GLY A 233 8.83 17.30 2.04
N ALA A 234 9.26 16.26 1.31
CA ALA A 234 10.65 16.10 0.86
C ALA A 234 11.08 17.08 -0.27
N TYR A 235 10.29 18.12 -0.56
CA TYR A 235 10.51 18.99 -1.72
C TYR A 235 11.89 19.66 -1.78
N PRO A 236 12.47 20.21 -0.69
CA PRO A 236 13.80 20.80 -0.74
C PRO A 236 14.85 19.81 -1.23
N ASN A 237 14.84 18.59 -0.67
CA ASN A 237 15.73 17.49 -1.03
C ASN A 237 15.51 16.99 -2.46
N ILE A 238 14.26 16.97 -2.93
CA ILE A 238 13.93 16.65 -4.33
C ILE A 238 14.55 17.69 -5.27
N VAL A 239 14.43 18.98 -4.96
CA VAL A 239 15.04 20.06 -5.75
C VAL A 239 16.56 19.93 -5.76
N ASP A 240 17.17 19.62 -4.61
CA ASP A 240 18.62 19.40 -4.51
C ASP A 240 19.09 18.21 -5.36
N ALA A 241 18.33 17.10 -5.35
CA ALA A 241 18.63 15.93 -6.16
C ALA A 241 18.59 16.25 -7.66
N ILE A 242 17.57 16.97 -8.11
CA ILE A 242 17.41 17.36 -9.52
C ILE A 242 18.51 18.32 -9.95
N ARG A 243 18.85 19.29 -9.08
CA ARG A 243 19.89 20.27 -9.33
C ARG A 243 21.27 19.64 -9.48
N GLU A 244 21.59 18.61 -8.69
CA GLU A 244 22.84 17.86 -8.85
C GLU A 244 22.93 17.16 -10.20
N VAL A 245 21.83 16.58 -10.70
CA VAL A 245 21.87 15.91 -12.01
C VAL A 245 21.97 16.93 -13.15
N HIS A 246 21.37 18.11 -12.98
CA HIS A 246 21.42 19.17 -13.98
C HIS A 246 22.77 19.92 -14.02
N GLY A 247 23.37 20.21 -12.86
CA GLY A 247 24.64 20.90 -12.76
C GLY A 247 25.78 19.90 -12.57
N ASP A 248 26.75 19.87 -13.48
CA ASP A 248 27.89 18.93 -13.57
C ASP A 248 28.83 18.81 -12.33
N LYS A 249 28.38 19.13 -11.12
CA LYS A 249 29.16 19.02 -9.88
C LYS A 249 28.53 18.00 -8.94
N ALA A 250 29.22 16.88 -8.80
CA ALA A 250 29.00 15.97 -7.69
C ALA A 250 29.18 16.74 -6.36
N VAL A 251 28.12 16.83 -5.56
CA VAL A 251 28.21 17.35 -4.19
C VAL A 251 28.81 16.25 -3.30
N ALA A 252 29.97 16.43 -2.70
CA ALA A 252 30.56 15.38 -1.86
C ALA A 252 29.65 15.08 -0.65
N GLN A 253 29.36 13.80 -0.37
CA GLN A 253 28.72 13.41 0.88
C GLN A 253 29.75 13.39 2.00
N VAL A 254 29.51 14.19 3.04
CA VAL A 254 30.20 14.05 4.32
C VAL A 254 29.23 13.31 5.24
N TRP A 255 29.19 11.98 5.14
CA TRP A 255 28.55 11.19 6.18
C TRP A 255 29.43 11.27 7.43
N GLN A 256 29.08 12.16 8.36
CA GLN A 256 29.60 12.07 9.71
C GLN A 256 28.85 10.91 10.39
N PHE A 257 29.34 9.70 10.17
CA PHE A 257 29.01 8.62 11.09
C PHE A 257 29.52 9.05 12.47
N ALA A 258 28.66 9.02 13.49
CA ALA A 258 29.13 9.16 14.86
C ALA A 258 30.18 8.08 15.06
N ASP A 259 31.42 8.49 15.32
CA ASP A 259 32.63 7.67 15.45
C ASP A 259 32.66 6.84 16.74
N GLY A 260 31.49 6.58 17.33
CA GLY A 260 31.32 5.62 18.42
C GLY A 260 31.89 6.05 19.77
N THR A 261 32.38 7.28 19.92
CA THR A 261 32.81 7.83 21.22
C THR A 261 31.69 8.64 21.86
N ILE A 262 30.92 7.97 22.74
CA ILE A 262 30.14 8.59 23.82
C ILE A 262 31.04 8.66 25.06
#